data_AF-A0A914P3V6-F1
#
_entry.id   AF-A0A914P3V6-F1
#
_cell.length_a   1.000
_cell.length_b   1.000
_cell.length_c   1.000
_cell.angle_alpha   90.00
_cell.angle_beta   90.00
_cell.angle_gamma   90.00
#
_symmetry.space_group_name_H-M   'P 1'
#
loop_
_entity.id
_entity.type
_entity.pdbx_description
1 polymer ?
#
loop_
_entity_poly.entity_id
_entity_poly.type
_entity_poly.pdbx_seq_one_letter_code
_entity_poly.pdbx_strand_id
1 'polypeptide(L)'
;MYSSKDSFDSGLGSLPSRYWKDSQSNFDQFNSGLNSRRSSLSHGGISTNNIDADFLLSPPSEQEQHYEEYTKISFIFLYDGKFGIEIDKNGQKRMLKNIFDNDWTPLYLSMAESGIEIGETAQFHHCDYPKHVIYDILKVIGKPFNEINMDPKWGFQVVENNGITCFQLETRNGKRMIPEEMVLAAFFKTMKARAETYLNEDVKEICLSTNFKVTESQRNIFNKAAMKVNLEIKLFDFINYQ
;
A
#
# COMPACT_ATOMS: atom_id res chain seq x y z
N MET A 1 22.13 8.48 48.75
CA MET A 1 22.17 9.96 48.80
C MET A 1 22.90 10.46 47.57
N TYR A 2 22.32 11.48 46.94
CA TYR A 2 22.75 12.24 45.76
C TYR A 2 24.23 12.68 45.79
N SER A 3 24.90 12.77 44.63
CA SER A 3 25.01 14.04 43.88
C SER A 3 26.03 14.01 42.72
N SER A 4 25.52 14.26 41.52
CA SER A 4 26.02 15.01 40.35
C SER A 4 27.50 15.35 40.16
N LYS A 5 27.98 15.13 38.92
CA LYS A 5 28.34 16.23 38.01
C LYS A 5 28.49 15.77 36.55
N ASP A 6 27.81 16.50 35.69
CA ASP A 6 27.85 16.46 34.23
C ASP A 6 29.25 16.74 33.66
N SER A 7 29.52 16.14 32.51
CA SER A 7 30.27 16.82 31.44
C SER A 7 29.69 16.40 30.10
N PHE A 8 28.99 17.36 29.49
CA PHE A 8 28.66 17.45 28.07
C PHE A 8 29.85 17.03 27.21
N ASP A 9 29.64 16.15 26.24
CA ASP A 9 30.47 16.11 25.03
C ASP A 9 29.57 16.22 23.79
N SER A 10 29.74 17.34 23.11
CA SER A 10 29.06 17.75 21.88
C SER A 10 29.69 17.03 20.70
N GLY A 11 29.18 15.84 20.38
CA GLY A 11 29.55 15.08 19.18
C GLY A 11 28.43 15.07 18.14
N LEU A 12 28.28 16.16 17.38
CA LEU A 12 27.59 16.15 16.09
C LEU A 12 28.40 15.29 15.11
N GLY A 13 28.26 13.97 15.22
CA GLY A 13 28.73 13.00 14.24
C GLY A 13 27.59 12.62 13.33
N SER A 14 27.67 13.02 12.06
CA SER A 14 26.80 12.56 10.98
C SER A 14 26.64 11.03 11.02
N LEU A 15 25.44 10.55 11.34
CA LEU A 15 25.13 9.12 11.34
C LEU A 15 25.15 8.57 9.90
N PRO A 16 25.65 7.34 9.66
CA PRO A 16 25.96 6.87 8.32
C PRO A 16 24.71 6.50 7.51
N SER A 17 24.73 6.88 6.23
CA SER A 17 23.83 6.58 5.11
C SER A 17 23.51 5.07 4.86
N ARG A 18 23.91 4.14 5.75
CA ARG A 18 23.75 2.69 5.56
C ARG A 18 22.39 2.12 5.96
N TYR A 19 21.57 2.84 6.73
CA TYR A 19 20.28 2.32 7.23
C TYR A 19 19.11 2.38 6.22
N TRP A 20 19.33 2.94 5.02
CA TRP A 20 18.31 3.01 3.96
C TRP A 20 18.19 1.73 3.13
N LYS A 21 19.26 0.92 3.06
CA LYS A 21 19.31 -0.22 2.12
C LYS A 21 18.45 -1.42 2.56
N ASP A 22 18.20 -1.59 3.85
CA ASP A 22 17.53 -2.80 4.34
C ASP A 22 16.01 -2.78 4.09
N SER A 23 15.36 -1.62 4.24
CA SER A 23 13.92 -1.49 3.95
C SER A 23 13.66 -1.59 2.45
N GLN A 24 14.51 -0.99 1.62
CA GLN A 24 14.47 -1.15 0.16
C GLN A 24 14.77 -2.60 -0.23
N SER A 25 15.78 -3.25 0.36
CA SER A 25 16.15 -4.64 0.05
C SER A 25 15.06 -5.65 0.43
N ASN A 26 14.37 -5.48 1.57
CA ASN A 26 13.23 -6.35 1.91
C ASN A 26 12.02 -6.06 1.01
N PHE A 27 11.80 -4.79 0.63
CA PHE A 27 10.78 -4.43 -0.34
C PHE A 27 11.08 -5.01 -1.75
N ASP A 28 12.35 -5.03 -2.13
CA ASP A 28 12.87 -5.64 -3.36
C ASP A 28 12.79 -7.17 -3.31
N GLN A 29 13.09 -7.79 -2.16
CA GLN A 29 12.86 -9.23 -1.95
C GLN A 29 11.37 -9.55 -2.01
N PHE A 30 10.52 -8.74 -1.39
CA PHE A 30 9.07 -8.82 -1.53
C PHE A 30 8.64 -8.61 -3.00
N ASN A 31 9.34 -7.81 -3.82
CA ASN A 31 9.07 -7.66 -5.26
C ASN A 31 9.41 -8.95 -5.99
N SER A 32 10.57 -9.55 -5.68
CA SER A 32 11.05 -10.77 -6.32
C SER A 32 10.14 -11.99 -6.05
N GLY A 33 9.65 -12.16 -4.82
CA GLY A 33 8.81 -13.31 -4.44
C GLY A 33 7.40 -13.32 -5.05
N LEU A 34 6.88 -12.14 -5.43
CA LEU A 34 5.60 -12.03 -6.16
C LEU A 34 5.80 -12.25 -7.66
N ASN A 35 6.88 -11.72 -8.25
CA ASN A 35 7.18 -11.89 -9.67
C ASN A 35 7.53 -13.35 -10.01
N SER A 36 8.15 -14.11 -9.11
CA SER A 36 8.44 -15.54 -9.32
C SER A 36 7.19 -16.42 -9.40
N ARG A 37 6.02 -15.94 -8.96
CA ARG A 37 4.73 -16.63 -9.09
C ARG A 37 3.99 -16.30 -10.39
N ARG A 38 4.49 -15.34 -11.17
CA ARG A 38 3.89 -14.87 -12.44
C ARG A 38 4.39 -15.60 -13.70
N SER A 39 5.56 -16.24 -13.64
CA SER A 39 6.26 -16.75 -14.83
C SER A 39 5.80 -18.12 -15.36
N SER A 40 4.74 -18.73 -14.81
CA SER A 40 4.30 -20.08 -15.20
C SER A 40 3.10 -20.15 -16.17
N LEU A 41 2.60 -19.02 -16.69
CA LEU A 41 1.45 -19.01 -17.61
C LEU A 41 1.63 -17.96 -18.72
N SER A 42 2.23 -18.35 -19.85
CA SER A 42 1.96 -17.75 -21.17
C SER A 42 2.73 -18.50 -22.26
N HIS A 43 2.03 -19.29 -23.08
CA HIS A 43 2.45 -19.64 -24.45
C HIS A 43 1.20 -19.92 -25.30
N GLY A 44 1.07 -19.22 -26.43
CA GLY A 44 0.11 -19.55 -27.49
C GLY A 44 -0.38 -18.33 -28.25
N GLY A 45 0.17 -18.07 -29.43
CA GLY A 45 -0.32 -17.06 -30.37
C GLY A 45 -0.72 -17.69 -31.71
N ILE A 46 -1.64 -17.06 -32.45
CA ILE A 46 -1.89 -17.28 -33.89
C ILE A 46 -2.39 -15.98 -34.54
N SER A 47 -1.96 -15.74 -35.78
CA SER A 47 -2.25 -14.63 -36.71
C SER A 47 -3.25 -15.05 -37.80
N THR A 48 -4.04 -14.14 -38.40
CA THR A 48 -4.23 -13.98 -39.87
C THR A 48 -5.10 -12.76 -40.28
N ASN A 49 -4.51 -11.87 -41.10
CA ASN A 49 -4.89 -11.18 -42.36
C ASN A 49 -6.33 -10.70 -42.73
N ASN A 50 -6.38 -9.39 -43.08
CA ASN A 50 -6.96 -8.64 -44.22
C ASN A 50 -8.36 -8.93 -44.81
N ILE A 51 -9.19 -7.88 -44.89
CA ILE A 51 -10.10 -7.55 -46.03
C ILE A 51 -10.14 -6.01 -46.21
N ASP A 52 -9.94 -5.55 -47.44
CA ASP A 52 -10.07 -4.15 -47.90
C ASP A 52 -11.54 -3.76 -48.18
N ALA A 53 -11.91 -2.49 -47.99
CA ALA A 53 -12.88 -1.79 -48.84
C ALA A 53 -12.89 -0.27 -48.59
N ASP A 54 -12.54 0.50 -49.63
CA ASP A 54 -12.86 1.92 -49.78
C ASP A 54 -14.38 2.12 -50.01
N PHE A 55 -15.03 3.03 -49.25
CA PHE A 55 -16.25 3.71 -49.67
C PHE A 55 -16.40 5.07 -48.96
N LEU A 56 -16.83 6.09 -49.71
CA LEU A 56 -16.65 7.52 -49.47
C LEU A 56 -17.60 8.13 -48.41
N LEU A 57 -17.01 9.04 -47.62
CA LEU A 57 -17.51 10.32 -47.08
C LEU A 57 -19.03 10.52 -46.78
N SER A 58 -19.31 10.72 -45.49
CA SER A 58 -20.27 11.71 -44.94
C SER A 58 -19.85 12.09 -43.50
N PRO A 59 -19.91 13.37 -43.06
CA PRO A 59 -19.70 13.72 -41.65
C PRO A 59 -20.87 13.22 -40.77
N PRO A 60 -20.66 12.95 -39.48
CA PRO A 60 -21.45 11.97 -38.73
C PRO A 60 -22.82 12.50 -38.31
N SER A 61 -23.86 11.72 -38.55
CA SER A 61 -25.14 11.82 -37.86
C SER A 61 -24.99 11.29 -36.44
N GLU A 62 -25.51 12.03 -35.47
CA GLU A 62 -25.64 11.70 -34.04
C GLU A 62 -25.73 10.19 -33.78
N GLN A 63 -24.59 9.58 -33.49
CA GLN A 63 -24.49 8.24 -32.92
C GLN A 63 -23.90 8.41 -31.54
N GLU A 64 -24.67 7.91 -30.57
CA GLU A 64 -24.30 7.71 -29.18
C GLU A 64 -22.79 7.47 -29.05
N GLN A 65 -22.13 8.37 -28.36
CA GLN A 65 -20.76 8.17 -27.93
C GLN A 65 -20.75 6.88 -27.10
N HIS A 66 -20.27 5.78 -27.70
CA HIS A 66 -19.81 4.62 -26.96
C HIS A 66 -18.71 5.13 -26.02
N TYR A 67 -19.07 5.44 -24.77
CA TYR A 67 -18.10 5.48 -23.69
C TYR A 67 -17.52 4.07 -23.62
N GLU A 68 -16.24 3.92 -23.92
CA GLU A 68 -15.57 2.67 -23.57
C GLU A 68 -15.79 2.40 -22.07
N GLU A 69 -16.19 1.17 -21.77
CA GLU A 69 -16.48 0.64 -20.46
C GLU A 69 -15.21 0.63 -19.58
N TYR A 70 -14.80 1.79 -19.06
CA TYR A 70 -13.61 1.85 -18.19
C TYR A 70 -13.90 1.15 -16.87
N THR A 71 -13.15 0.07 -16.60
CA THR A 71 -13.15 -0.57 -15.28
C THR A 71 -12.46 0.37 -14.28
N LYS A 72 -13.23 0.96 -13.36
CA LYS A 72 -12.68 1.77 -12.28
C LYS A 72 -12.27 0.85 -11.13
N ILE A 73 -11.02 0.97 -10.69
CA ILE A 73 -10.47 0.23 -9.57
C ILE A 73 -10.33 1.18 -8.38
N SER A 74 -11.01 0.86 -7.28
CA SER A 74 -10.92 1.62 -6.05
C SER A 74 -10.17 0.83 -4.98
N PHE A 75 -9.11 1.42 -4.43
CA PHE A 75 -8.44 0.93 -3.24
C PHE A 75 -9.00 1.63 -2.03
N ILE A 76 -9.55 0.84 -1.12
CA ILE A 76 -10.36 1.34 -0.01
C ILE A 76 -9.59 1.15 1.29
N PHE A 77 -9.48 2.22 2.08
CA PHE A 77 -8.95 2.17 3.44
C PHE A 77 -10.00 2.67 4.43
N LEU A 78 -10.27 1.86 5.45
CA LEU A 78 -11.22 2.19 6.51
C LEU A 78 -10.49 2.49 7.81
N TYR A 79 -10.94 3.52 8.51
CA TYR A 79 -10.32 3.99 9.76
C TYR A 79 -10.36 2.94 10.88
N ASP A 80 -11.25 1.96 10.81
CA ASP A 80 -11.33 0.81 11.74
C ASP A 80 -10.24 -0.25 11.49
N GLY A 81 -9.29 0.01 10.60
CA GLY A 81 -8.14 -0.85 10.37
C GLY A 81 -8.40 -1.96 9.37
N LYS A 82 -9.15 -1.67 8.31
CA LYS A 82 -9.40 -2.60 7.19
C LYS A 82 -9.09 -1.95 5.85
N PHE A 83 -8.81 -2.77 4.86
CA PHE A 83 -8.71 -2.35 3.46
C PHE A 83 -9.42 -3.33 2.53
N GLY A 84 -9.78 -2.86 1.35
CA GLY A 84 -10.51 -3.64 0.35
C GLY A 84 -10.29 -3.09 -1.05
N ILE A 85 -10.65 -3.89 -2.06
CA ILE A 85 -10.55 -3.50 -3.46
C ILE A 85 -11.95 -3.58 -4.03
N GLU A 86 -12.45 -2.49 -4.60
CA GLU A 86 -13.71 -2.45 -5.34
C GLU A 86 -13.40 -2.33 -6.83
N ILE A 87 -14.09 -3.13 -7.62
CA ILE A 87 -14.06 -3.08 -9.07
C ILE A 87 -15.44 -2.60 -9.53
N ASP A 88 -15.47 -1.48 -10.24
CA ASP A 88 -16.67 -0.94 -10.88
C ASP A 88 -16.60 -1.23 -12.38
N LYS A 89 -17.48 -2.11 -12.84
CA LYS A 89 -17.69 -2.40 -14.26
C LYS A 89 -19.06 -1.88 -14.64
N ASN A 90 -19.09 -0.79 -15.39
CA ASN A 90 -20.32 -0.21 -15.96
C ASN A 90 -21.36 0.17 -14.90
N GLY A 91 -20.90 0.74 -13.78
CA GLY A 91 -21.73 1.09 -12.63
C GLY A 91 -22.05 -0.10 -11.72
N GLN A 92 -21.68 -1.33 -12.10
CA GLN A 92 -21.78 -2.49 -11.22
C GLN A 92 -20.53 -2.62 -10.37
N LYS A 93 -20.64 -2.10 -9.15
CA LYS A 93 -19.59 -2.20 -8.13
C LYS A 93 -19.62 -3.56 -7.45
N ARG A 94 -18.45 -4.19 -7.34
CA ARG A 94 -18.26 -5.44 -6.60
C ARG A 94 -16.95 -5.39 -5.83
N MET A 95 -16.97 -5.92 -4.61
CA MET A 95 -15.76 -6.11 -3.82
C MET A 95 -14.98 -7.32 -4.35
N LEU A 96 -13.67 -7.15 -4.49
CA LEU A 96 -12.75 -8.25 -4.79
C LEU A 96 -12.39 -8.98 -3.50
N LYS A 97 -12.86 -10.21 -3.40
CA LYS A 97 -12.57 -11.12 -2.28
C LYS A 97 -11.06 -11.30 -2.08
N ASN A 98 -10.66 -11.46 -0.83
CA ASN A 98 -9.29 -11.82 -0.48
C ASN A 98 -9.09 -13.34 -0.49
N ILE A 99 -7.87 -13.78 -0.15
CA ILE A 99 -7.51 -15.20 -0.18
C ILE A 99 -8.28 -16.06 0.85
N PHE A 100 -8.99 -15.42 1.79
CA PHE A 100 -9.85 -16.04 2.79
C PHE A 100 -11.35 -15.86 2.47
N ASP A 101 -11.69 -15.46 1.23
CA ASP A 101 -13.07 -15.22 0.76
C ASP A 101 -13.82 -14.09 1.50
N ASN A 102 -13.08 -13.14 2.09
CA ASN A 102 -13.62 -11.95 2.73
C ASN A 102 -13.54 -10.73 1.80
N ASP A 103 -14.51 -9.81 1.90
CA ASP A 103 -14.47 -8.53 1.16
C ASP A 103 -13.41 -7.57 1.74
N TRP A 104 -13.18 -7.68 3.03
CA TRP A 104 -12.28 -6.82 3.80
C TRP A 104 -11.08 -7.60 4.30
N THR A 105 -9.91 -6.97 4.23
CA THR A 105 -8.65 -7.49 4.74
C THR A 105 -8.19 -6.63 5.93
N PRO A 106 -7.75 -7.22 7.06
CA PRO A 106 -7.20 -6.46 8.18
C PRO A 106 -5.98 -5.63 7.75
N LEU A 107 -5.88 -4.39 8.21
CA LEU A 107 -4.76 -3.49 7.92
C LEU A 107 -3.59 -3.75 8.88
N TYR A 108 -3.05 -4.97 8.78
CA TYR A 108 -1.94 -5.47 9.59
C TYR A 108 -0.77 -5.80 8.67
N LEU A 109 0.43 -5.45 9.12
CA LEU A 109 1.69 -5.81 8.46
C LEU A 109 2.61 -6.45 9.47
N SER A 110 3.06 -7.68 9.20
CA SER A 110 4.05 -8.39 10.00
C SER A 110 5.37 -8.46 9.23
N MET A 111 6.48 -8.34 9.94
CA MET A 111 7.79 -8.70 9.40
C MET A 111 8.20 -10.08 9.89
N ALA A 112 8.00 -11.07 9.04
CA ALA A 112 8.50 -12.43 9.22
C ALA A 112 9.93 -12.58 8.67
N GLU A 113 10.58 -13.70 8.95
CA GLU A 113 11.89 -14.02 8.36
C GLU A 113 11.80 -14.26 6.85
N SER A 114 10.66 -14.78 6.40
CA SER A 114 10.30 -15.01 5.00
C SER A 114 10.03 -13.71 4.22
N GLY A 115 9.86 -12.59 4.92
CA GLY A 115 9.55 -11.29 4.33
C GLY A 115 8.36 -10.61 4.99
N ILE A 116 7.74 -9.70 4.24
CA ILE A 116 6.57 -8.93 4.69
C ILE A 116 5.31 -9.76 4.47
N GLU A 117 4.49 -9.87 5.49
CA GLU A 117 3.17 -10.49 5.44
C GLU A 117 2.10 -9.44 5.78
N ILE A 118 0.95 -9.52 5.12
CA ILE A 118 -0.13 -8.53 5.23
C ILE A 118 -1.47 -9.25 5.46
N GLY A 119 -2.40 -8.59 6.15
CA GLY A 119 -3.77 -9.08 6.30
C GLY A 119 -3.93 -10.03 7.47
N GLU A 120 -4.76 -11.05 7.28
CA GLU A 120 -5.09 -12.04 8.30
C GLU A 120 -3.85 -12.79 8.82
N THR A 121 -2.89 -13.09 7.94
CA THR A 121 -1.62 -13.73 8.34
C THR A 121 -0.85 -12.84 9.32
N ALA A 122 -0.75 -11.55 9.04
CA ALA A 122 -0.11 -10.58 9.93
C ALA A 122 -0.89 -10.37 11.23
N GLN A 123 -2.22 -10.37 11.15
CA GLN A 123 -3.09 -10.30 12.33
C GLN A 123 -2.90 -11.50 13.25
N PHE A 124 -2.74 -12.70 12.70
CA PHE A 124 -2.45 -13.90 13.48
C PHE A 124 -1.11 -13.76 14.24
N HIS A 125 -0.07 -13.24 13.58
CA HIS A 125 1.21 -12.97 14.22
C HIS A 125 1.13 -11.94 15.35
N HIS A 126 0.15 -11.04 15.35
CA HIS A 126 0.00 -10.05 16.41
C HIS A 126 -0.31 -10.70 17.77
N CYS A 127 -1.01 -11.84 17.79
CA CYS A 127 -1.34 -12.56 19.02
C CYS A 127 -0.09 -13.07 19.75
N ASP A 128 0.88 -13.59 19.01
CA ASP A 128 2.08 -14.24 19.58
C ASP A 128 3.30 -13.29 19.59
N TYR A 129 3.42 -12.42 18.59
CA TYR A 129 4.58 -11.55 18.35
C TYR A 129 4.15 -10.09 18.10
N PRO A 130 3.46 -9.44 19.06
CA PRO A 130 2.87 -8.11 18.86
C PRO A 130 3.89 -7.03 18.50
N LYS A 131 5.17 -7.20 18.87
CA LYS A 131 6.26 -6.25 18.58
C LYS A 131 6.77 -6.29 17.14
N HIS A 132 6.37 -7.30 16.37
CA HIS A 132 6.78 -7.53 15.00
C HIS A 132 5.72 -7.07 13.99
N VAL A 133 4.57 -6.60 14.49
CA VAL A 133 3.39 -6.31 13.69
C VAL A 133 3.00 -4.84 13.80
N ILE A 134 2.85 -4.17 12.66
CA ILE A 134 2.25 -2.84 12.53
C ILE A 134 0.76 -2.99 12.27
N TYR A 135 -0.02 -2.20 12.99
CA TYR A 135 -1.47 -2.05 12.84
C TYR A 135 -1.84 -0.62 13.22
N ASP A 136 -3.12 -0.24 13.07
CA ASP A 136 -3.58 1.13 13.37
C ASP A 136 -2.84 2.23 12.60
N ILE A 137 -2.20 1.87 11.49
CA ILE A 137 -1.30 2.77 10.76
C ILE A 137 -1.97 4.09 10.33
N LEU A 138 -3.27 4.07 10.01
CA LEU A 138 -4.04 5.27 9.64
C LEU A 138 -4.15 6.30 10.78
N LYS A 139 -3.94 5.90 12.04
CA LYS A 139 -3.87 6.81 13.19
C LYS A 139 -2.56 7.60 13.23
N VAL A 140 -1.54 7.14 12.51
CA VAL A 140 -0.16 7.67 12.51
C VAL A 140 0.13 8.44 11.23
N ILE A 141 -0.28 7.91 10.07
CA ILE A 141 0.12 8.46 8.76
C ILE A 141 -0.19 9.94 8.61
N GLY A 142 0.81 10.68 8.11
CA GLY A 142 0.69 12.07 7.69
C GLY A 142 0.47 13.03 8.86
N LYS A 143 0.62 12.57 10.10
CA LYS A 143 0.64 13.41 11.30
C LYS A 143 2.09 13.76 11.64
N PRO A 144 2.35 14.99 12.10
CA PRO A 144 3.66 15.32 12.63
C PRO A 144 3.89 14.50 13.91
N PHE A 145 5.15 14.10 14.16
CA PHE A 145 5.49 13.15 15.21
C PHE A 145 4.97 13.56 16.60
N ASN A 146 5.00 14.84 16.90
CA ASN A 146 4.55 15.44 18.15
C ASN A 146 3.01 15.43 18.35
N GLU A 147 2.21 15.21 17.30
CA GLU A 147 0.75 15.13 17.37
C GLU A 147 0.23 13.68 17.39
N ILE A 148 1.14 12.70 17.35
CA ILE A 148 0.78 11.29 17.37
C ILE A 148 0.46 10.87 18.81
N ASN A 149 -0.81 10.58 19.05
CA ASN A 149 -1.25 9.96 20.31
C ASN A 149 -0.77 8.51 20.35
N MET A 150 0.35 8.27 21.02
CA MET A 150 0.93 6.93 21.19
C MET A 150 -0.04 6.03 21.97
N ASP A 151 -0.51 4.95 21.35
CA ASP A 151 -1.35 3.97 22.03
C ASP A 151 -0.48 3.01 22.84
N PRO A 152 -0.67 2.88 24.17
CA PRO A 152 0.11 1.96 24.99
C PRO A 152 -0.09 0.49 24.61
N LYS A 153 -1.11 0.17 23.82
CA LYS A 153 -1.35 -1.18 23.30
C LYS A 153 -0.42 -1.52 22.14
N TRP A 154 0.16 -0.55 21.45
CA TRP A 154 1.06 -0.79 20.33
C TRP A 154 2.32 -1.53 20.78
N GLY A 155 2.53 -2.74 20.23
CA GLY A 155 3.74 -3.52 20.46
C GLY A 155 4.97 -2.95 19.75
N PHE A 156 4.75 -2.10 18.73
CA PHE A 156 5.78 -1.37 18.00
C PHE A 156 5.98 0.04 18.57
N GLN A 157 7.07 0.69 18.20
CA GLN A 157 7.32 2.09 18.54
C GLN A 157 7.12 2.96 17.30
N VAL A 158 6.61 4.17 17.50
CA VAL A 158 6.66 5.22 16.48
C VAL A 158 7.80 6.15 16.86
N VAL A 159 8.67 6.45 15.90
CA VAL A 159 9.86 7.28 16.08
C VAL A 159 9.96 8.29 14.93
N GLU A 160 10.66 9.38 15.15
CA GLU A 160 10.99 10.34 14.09
C GLU A 160 12.43 10.15 13.62
N ASN A 161 12.64 10.14 12.30
CA ASN A 161 13.95 10.11 11.70
C ASN A 161 14.02 11.13 10.57
N ASN A 162 14.86 12.17 10.73
CA ASN A 162 15.02 13.26 9.75
C ASN A 162 13.69 13.91 9.31
N GLY A 163 12.76 14.13 10.24
CA GLY A 163 11.45 14.71 9.96
C GLY A 163 10.43 13.74 9.35
N ILE A 164 10.78 12.45 9.23
CA ILE A 164 9.89 11.40 8.72
C ILE A 164 9.44 10.51 9.87
N THR A 165 8.13 10.34 10.01
CA THR A 165 7.53 9.40 10.95
C THR A 165 7.82 7.96 10.51
N CYS A 166 8.42 7.18 11.41
CA CYS A 166 8.83 5.81 11.19
C CYS A 166 8.21 4.87 12.22
N PHE A 167 7.95 3.63 11.80
CA PHE A 167 7.60 2.51 12.65
C PHE A 167 8.85 1.73 12.99
N GLN A 168 9.18 1.62 14.27
CA GLN A 168 10.28 0.81 14.77
C GLN A 168 9.74 -0.51 15.33
N LEU A 169 10.13 -1.61 14.69
CA LEU A 169 9.77 -2.97 15.05
C LEU A 169 10.97 -3.69 15.67
N GLU A 170 10.69 -4.61 16.60
CA GLU A 170 11.67 -5.60 17.01
C GLU A 170 11.66 -6.73 15.98
N THR A 171 12.84 -7.16 15.53
CA THR A 171 13.03 -8.36 14.72
C THR A 171 14.07 -9.24 15.38
N ARG A 172 14.14 -10.51 14.96
CA ARG A 172 15.22 -11.42 15.39
C ARG A 172 16.62 -10.87 15.10
N ASN A 173 16.76 -10.04 14.06
CA ASN A 173 18.02 -9.41 13.66
C ASN A 173 18.21 -8.00 14.27
N GLY A 174 17.43 -7.64 15.29
CA GLY A 174 17.48 -6.34 15.95
C GLY A 174 16.33 -5.40 15.57
N LYS A 175 16.44 -4.13 15.99
CA LYS A 175 15.42 -3.11 15.71
C LYS A 175 15.47 -2.69 14.25
N ARG A 176 14.31 -2.58 13.61
CA ARG A 176 14.16 -2.08 12.24
C ARG A 176 13.22 -0.90 12.21
N MET A 177 13.60 0.15 11.49
CA MET A 177 12.77 1.33 11.26
C MET A 177 12.21 1.33 9.83
N ILE A 178 10.91 1.55 9.70
CA ILE A 178 10.21 1.59 8.42
C ILE A 178 9.47 2.92 8.30
N PRO A 179 9.77 3.75 7.29
CA PRO A 179 9.03 4.97 7.02
C PRO A 179 7.53 4.70 6.77
N GLU A 180 6.66 5.62 7.17
CA GLU A 180 5.21 5.51 7.00
C GLU A 180 4.80 5.25 5.53
N GLU A 181 5.47 5.88 4.56
CA GLU A 181 5.18 5.67 3.14
C GLU A 181 5.54 4.27 2.65
N MET A 182 6.56 3.63 3.24
CA MET A 182 6.96 2.27 2.87
C MET A 182 5.98 1.23 3.41
N VAL A 183 5.44 1.46 4.60
CA VAL A 183 4.39 0.59 5.15
C VAL A 183 3.14 0.67 4.26
N LEU A 184 2.72 1.87 3.86
CA LEU A 184 1.62 2.04 2.88
C LEU A 184 1.93 1.42 1.52
N ALA A 185 3.17 1.53 1.03
CA ALA A 185 3.56 0.94 -0.24
C ALA A 185 3.41 -0.59 -0.23
N ALA A 186 3.68 -1.24 0.90
CA ALA A 186 3.48 -2.69 1.04
C ALA A 186 1.99 -3.08 0.88
N PHE A 187 1.08 -2.31 1.47
CA PHE A 187 -0.37 -2.51 1.29
C PHE A 187 -0.78 -2.26 -0.17
N PHE A 188 -0.38 -1.14 -0.76
CA PHE A 188 -0.69 -0.83 -2.16
C PHE A 188 -0.19 -1.88 -3.13
N LYS A 189 1.02 -2.39 -2.92
CA LYS A 189 1.58 -3.45 -3.75
C LYS A 189 0.76 -4.74 -3.68
N THR A 190 0.31 -5.10 -2.48
CA THR A 190 -0.53 -6.29 -2.28
C THR A 190 -1.89 -6.11 -2.95
N MET A 191 -2.48 -4.92 -2.84
CA MET A 191 -3.74 -4.59 -3.50
C MET A 191 -3.60 -4.58 -5.01
N LYS A 192 -2.52 -4.00 -5.54
CA LYS A 192 -2.14 -4.01 -6.96
C LYS A 192 -2.04 -5.43 -7.48
N ALA A 193 -1.21 -6.27 -6.87
CA ALA A 193 -1.00 -7.64 -7.31
C ALA A 193 -2.32 -8.44 -7.35
N ARG A 194 -3.20 -8.24 -6.36
CA ARG A 194 -4.53 -8.86 -6.33
C ARG A 194 -5.43 -8.36 -7.46
N ALA A 195 -5.51 -7.04 -7.66
CA ALA A 195 -6.31 -6.45 -8.73
C ALA A 195 -5.82 -6.89 -10.12
N GLU A 196 -4.51 -6.87 -10.35
CA GLU A 196 -3.90 -7.32 -11.61
C GLU A 196 -4.14 -8.80 -11.89
N THR A 197 -4.08 -9.64 -10.86
CA THR A 197 -4.36 -11.08 -10.99
C THR A 197 -5.83 -11.30 -11.37
N TYR A 198 -6.75 -10.53 -10.80
CA TYR A 198 -8.17 -10.61 -11.10
C TYR A 198 -8.52 -10.11 -12.50
N LEU A 199 -7.90 -8.99 -12.92
CA LEU A 199 -8.16 -8.37 -14.23
C LEU A 199 -7.35 -9.00 -15.36
N ASN A 200 -6.28 -9.73 -15.04
CA ASN A 200 -5.29 -10.22 -15.99
C ASN A 200 -4.62 -9.10 -16.80
N GLU A 201 -4.46 -7.92 -16.20
CA GLU A 201 -3.91 -6.70 -16.80
C GLU A 201 -3.07 -5.94 -15.78
N ASP A 202 -2.18 -5.04 -16.25
CA ASP A 202 -1.36 -4.17 -15.40
C ASP A 202 -2.19 -3.00 -14.87
N VAL A 203 -2.17 -2.79 -13.55
CA VAL A 203 -2.94 -1.73 -12.90
C VAL A 203 -2.00 -0.55 -12.63
N LYS A 204 -2.26 0.56 -13.33
CA LYS A 204 -1.43 1.78 -13.24
C LYS A 204 -2.12 2.91 -12.49
N GLU A 205 -3.45 2.95 -12.55
CA GLU A 205 -4.24 4.05 -12.03
C GLU A 205 -5.35 3.51 -11.13
N ILE A 206 -5.54 4.14 -9.97
CA ILE A 206 -6.58 3.77 -9.02
C ILE A 206 -7.29 5.01 -8.46
N CYS A 207 -8.48 4.79 -7.95
CA CYS A 207 -9.13 5.71 -7.03
C CYS A 207 -8.85 5.26 -5.59
N LEU A 208 -8.46 6.19 -4.72
CA LEU A 208 -8.34 5.90 -3.29
C LEU A 208 -9.62 6.31 -2.60
N SER A 209 -10.32 5.38 -1.95
CA SER A 209 -11.55 5.68 -1.22
C SER A 209 -11.38 5.47 0.27
N THR A 210 -11.90 6.39 1.09
CA THR A 210 -11.79 6.33 2.55
C THR A 210 -13.10 6.68 3.24
N ASN A 211 -13.35 6.10 4.43
CA ASN A 211 -14.47 6.50 5.29
C ASN A 211 -14.13 7.62 6.28
N PHE A 212 -12.99 8.27 6.08
CA PHE A 212 -12.53 9.43 6.84
C PHE A 212 -12.01 10.49 5.88
N LYS A 213 -12.07 11.76 6.29
CA LYS A 213 -11.54 12.87 5.48
C LYS A 213 -10.01 12.82 5.49
N VAL A 214 -9.41 12.70 4.30
CA VAL A 214 -7.95 12.66 4.13
C VAL A 214 -7.38 14.08 4.09
N THR A 215 -6.42 14.38 4.97
CA THR A 215 -5.72 15.67 5.00
C THR A 215 -4.72 15.80 3.85
N GLU A 216 -4.23 17.01 3.57
CA GLU A 216 -3.21 17.23 2.53
C GLU A 216 -1.90 16.48 2.83
N SER A 217 -1.46 16.50 4.08
CA SER A 217 -0.29 15.73 4.51
C SER A 217 -0.48 14.22 4.25
N GLN A 218 -1.64 13.67 4.61
CA GLN A 218 -1.97 12.27 4.33
C GLN A 218 -2.01 11.96 2.83
N ARG A 219 -2.62 12.84 2.01
CA ARG A 219 -2.62 12.71 0.54
C ARG A 219 -1.20 12.61 0.00
N ASN A 220 -0.29 13.43 0.50
CA ASN A 220 1.12 13.39 0.10
C ASN A 220 1.77 12.05 0.44
N ILE A 221 1.51 11.48 1.62
CA ILE A 221 2.04 10.15 1.99
C ILE A 221 1.43 9.05 1.11
N PHE A 222 0.11 9.06 0.90
CA PHE A 222 -0.55 8.10 -0.01
C PHE A 222 0.03 8.16 -1.43
N ASN A 223 0.22 9.35 -1.98
CA ASN A 223 0.83 9.53 -3.30
C ASN A 223 2.28 9.02 -3.34
N LYS A 224 3.10 9.36 -2.34
CA LYS A 224 4.48 8.85 -2.24
C LYS A 224 4.50 7.32 -2.20
N ALA A 225 3.62 6.70 -1.42
CA ALA A 225 3.51 5.26 -1.31
C ALA A 225 3.05 4.60 -2.62
N ALA A 226 2.07 5.19 -3.32
CA ALA A 226 1.62 4.72 -4.64
C ALA A 226 2.75 4.79 -5.69
N MET A 227 3.52 5.88 -5.70
CA MET A 227 4.67 6.02 -6.61
C MET A 227 5.74 4.92 -6.39
N LYS A 228 5.92 4.43 -5.16
CA LYS A 228 6.88 3.33 -4.87
C LYS A 228 6.51 2.00 -5.53
N VAL A 229 5.26 1.85 -5.99
CA VAL A 229 4.73 0.63 -6.59
C VAL A 229 4.25 0.85 -8.03
N ASN A 230 4.67 1.96 -8.65
CA ASN A 230 4.25 2.36 -9.99
C ASN A 230 2.71 2.44 -10.10
N LEU A 231 2.08 3.10 -9.13
CA LEU A 231 0.67 3.44 -9.13
C LEU A 231 0.46 4.95 -9.07
N GLU A 232 -0.58 5.42 -9.74
CA GLU A 232 -1.08 6.79 -9.66
C GLU A 232 -2.47 6.81 -8.99
N ILE A 233 -2.65 7.71 -8.03
CA ILE A 233 -3.95 7.95 -7.40
C ILE A 233 -4.63 9.10 -8.15
N LYS A 234 -5.65 8.79 -8.96
CA LYS A 234 -6.39 9.81 -9.73
C LYS A 234 -7.38 10.60 -8.89
N LEU A 235 -7.98 9.94 -7.91
CA LEU A 235 -9.05 10.52 -7.11
C LEU A 235 -8.94 10.06 -5.67
N PHE A 236 -9.23 10.98 -4.75
CA PHE A 236 -9.50 10.67 -3.35
C PHE A 236 -10.99 10.82 -3.13
N ASP A 237 -11.66 9.70 -2.91
CA ASP A 237 -13.11 9.63 -2.71
C ASP A 237 -13.44 9.44 -1.23
N PHE A 238 -14.47 10.12 -0.76
CA PHE A 238 -14.98 9.94 0.60
C PHE A 238 -16.27 9.12 0.53
N ILE A 239 -16.27 7.98 1.20
CA ILE A 239 -17.36 7.01 1.13
C ILE A 239 -17.97 6.76 2.51
N ASN A 240 -19.28 6.60 2.54
CA ASN A 240 -20.00 6.15 3.72
C ASN A 240 -20.30 4.66 3.56
N TYR A 241 -19.42 3.78 4.05
CA TYR A 241 -19.82 2.39 4.29
C TYR A 241 -20.65 2.37 5.57
N GLN A 242 -21.92 1.97 5.44
CA GLN A 242 -22.78 1.63 6.57
C GLN A 242 -22.48 0.24 7.09
#